data_AF-A0A316L7L4-F1
#
_entry.id   AF-A0A316L7L4-F1
#
_cell.length_a   1.000
_cell.length_b   1.000
_cell.length_c   1.000
_cell.angle_alpha   90.00
_cell.angle_beta   90.00
_cell.angle_gamma   90.00
#
_symmetry.space_group_name_H-M   'P 1'
#
loop_
_entity.id
_entity.type
_entity.pdbx_description
1 polymer ?
#
loop_
_entity_poly.entity_id
_entity_poly.type
_entity_poly.pdbx_seq_one_letter_code
_entity_poly.pdbx_strand_id
1 'polypeptide(L)'
;MPLCAFQTKEKPTVTWVDNRFIIQYLADAPDDAVKAYLYGLMQCQTGEGAQDWHQFAKALSMDVDRLKRAFSHWEEAGLCRVEAGEEPRIYYLPVKRRQKVNADDYPLRAFNQEMAALFAPQSLTPGDLRRIYDWMDVFGIAQNAIPLLIQYGRQRMKGAAGRTVTAQLNYIDKIARSWAEDGVLSVRKAEGWIKKQEISQAGIHQLMRAMGMHRSPTQAEWELFSGWLSMGFTVDGMIRALERLTGSYSPTFKRLGEVLSQLAAQGMFSEGEIKRDSRQAERTLSGAGAMMAALGVGNPSPTAGQRDAYQEFLNRGYSHEMILLAAEAARKEGRNTPAALRTVLERWSREGADSLQKAEEAEARYLEHLALAREILERMGLGRRPNPGEVMEISLQREEQGLETELLYLAAEQAQGAKYPWRLYLKILDGWQKAGIRTARAAREAGEKRNEPAHKGQPVNQALQYEQRSYAPGELDDLFEKL
;
A
#
# COMPACT_ATOMS: atom_id res chain seq x y z
N MET A 1 -27.83 -67.86 37.80
CA MET A 1 -27.00 -68.57 36.79
C MET A 1 -25.66 -67.86 36.79
N PRO A 2 -24.53 -68.59 36.72
CA PRO A 2 -23.20 -67.96 36.78
C PRO A 2 -23.05 -66.87 35.72
N LEU A 3 -22.20 -65.88 36.01
CA LEU A 3 -21.96 -64.73 35.15
C LEU A 3 -21.42 -65.12 33.75
N CYS A 4 -20.81 -66.32 33.66
CA CYS A 4 -20.21 -66.90 32.47
C CYS A 4 -20.79 -68.31 32.26
N ALA A 5 -21.20 -68.68 31.03
CA ALA A 5 -21.83 -69.98 30.74
C ALA A 5 -21.53 -70.50 29.32
N PHE A 6 -21.35 -71.82 29.17
CA PHE A 6 -21.41 -72.54 27.88
C PHE A 6 -22.80 -73.15 27.62
N GLN A 7 -23.08 -73.55 26.38
CA GLN A 7 -24.38 -74.11 25.96
C GLN A 7 -24.55 -75.63 26.22
N THR A 8 -23.72 -76.26 27.07
CA THR A 8 -23.69 -77.73 27.30
C THR A 8 -23.63 -78.09 28.80
N LYS A 9 -24.13 -79.28 29.20
CA LYS A 9 -24.49 -79.66 30.59
C LYS A 9 -23.61 -80.73 31.27
N GLU A 10 -22.28 -80.67 31.17
CA GLU A 10 -21.40 -81.51 32.01
C GLU A 10 -20.34 -80.67 32.73
N LYS A 11 -20.10 -80.96 34.01
CA LYS A 11 -19.19 -80.19 34.88
C LYS A 11 -17.79 -80.85 34.93
N PRO A 12 -16.75 -80.22 34.37
CA PRO A 12 -15.39 -80.76 34.40
C PRO A 12 -14.62 -80.32 35.66
N THR A 13 -13.66 -81.15 36.10
CA THR A 13 -12.74 -80.87 37.21
C THR A 13 -11.44 -80.17 36.78
N VAL A 14 -11.30 -79.92 35.48
CA VAL A 14 -10.16 -79.23 34.85
C VAL A 14 -10.69 -78.12 33.95
N THR A 15 -9.95 -77.02 33.82
CA THR A 15 -10.29 -75.95 32.87
C THR A 15 -9.54 -76.15 31.56
N TRP A 16 -10.25 -76.54 30.51
CA TRP A 16 -9.64 -76.71 29.18
C TRP A 16 -9.46 -75.36 28.50
N VAL A 17 -8.21 -75.02 28.18
CA VAL A 17 -7.87 -73.80 27.44
C VAL A 17 -7.48 -74.18 26.01
N ASP A 18 -8.09 -73.56 25.01
CA ASP A 18 -7.74 -73.81 23.61
C ASP A 18 -6.27 -73.37 23.37
N ASN A 19 -5.44 -74.27 22.83
CA ASN A 19 -4.03 -73.96 22.53
C ASN A 19 -3.88 -72.74 21.61
N ARG A 20 -4.88 -72.40 20.80
CA ARG A 20 -4.90 -71.16 20.01
C ARG A 20 -4.91 -69.91 20.86
N PHE A 21 -5.58 -69.92 22.02
CA PHE A 21 -5.52 -68.82 22.98
C PHE A 21 -4.08 -68.62 23.46
N ILE A 22 -3.43 -69.71 23.87
CA ILE A 22 -2.06 -69.72 24.37
C ILE A 22 -1.09 -69.20 23.30
N ILE A 23 -1.22 -69.70 22.07
CA ILE A 23 -0.30 -69.37 20.97
C ILE A 23 -0.52 -67.93 20.45
N GLN A 24 -1.76 -67.43 20.41
CA GLN A 24 -2.10 -66.21 19.66
C GLN A 24 -2.44 -64.99 20.51
N TYR A 25 -2.72 -65.17 21.80
CA TYR A 25 -3.24 -64.10 22.66
C TYR A 25 -2.51 -64.01 24.02
N LEU A 26 -2.06 -65.13 24.59
CA LEU A 26 -1.50 -65.15 25.95
C LEU A 26 -0.22 -64.31 26.11
N ALA A 27 0.67 -64.29 25.11
CA ALA A 27 1.95 -63.58 25.21
C ALA A 27 1.81 -62.05 25.24
N ASP A 28 0.82 -61.49 24.54
CA ASP A 28 0.63 -60.04 24.40
C ASP A 28 -0.41 -59.48 25.39
N ALA A 29 -1.10 -60.34 26.14
CA ALA A 29 -2.20 -59.95 27.00
C ALA A 29 -1.71 -59.44 28.36
N PRO A 30 -2.34 -58.39 28.93
CA PRO A 30 -2.06 -57.95 30.28
C PRO A 30 -2.32 -59.06 31.32
N ASP A 31 -1.48 -59.14 32.36
CA ASP A 31 -1.57 -60.17 33.41
C ASP A 31 -2.97 -60.28 34.05
N ASP A 32 -3.60 -59.14 34.33
CA ASP A 32 -4.95 -59.07 34.92
C ASP A 32 -6.01 -59.62 33.94
N ALA A 33 -5.82 -59.42 32.64
CA ALA A 33 -6.73 -59.90 31.60
C ALA A 33 -6.65 -61.43 31.46
N VAL A 34 -5.45 -62.01 31.54
CA VAL A 34 -5.26 -63.47 31.50
C VAL A 34 -5.95 -64.13 32.69
N LYS A 35 -5.79 -63.58 33.90
CA LYS A 35 -6.46 -64.08 35.12
C LYS A 35 -7.99 -64.02 34.99
N ALA A 36 -8.53 -62.89 34.53
CA ALA A 36 -9.96 -62.72 34.30
C ALA A 36 -10.50 -63.73 33.27
N TYR A 37 -9.77 -63.92 32.16
CA TYR A 37 -10.16 -64.84 31.10
C TYR A 37 -10.23 -66.29 31.59
N LEU A 38 -9.19 -66.78 32.28
CA LEU A 38 -9.13 -68.16 32.75
C LEU A 38 -10.18 -68.44 33.84
N TYR A 39 -10.41 -67.50 34.75
CA TYR A 39 -11.41 -67.65 35.79
C TYR A 39 -12.84 -67.63 35.24
N GLY A 40 -13.15 -66.73 34.29
CA GLY A 40 -14.46 -66.76 33.61
C GLY A 40 -14.64 -68.01 32.74
N LEU A 41 -13.58 -68.49 32.09
CA LEU A 41 -13.60 -69.74 31.33
C LEU A 41 -13.90 -70.95 32.23
N MET A 42 -13.29 -70.99 33.42
CA MET A 42 -13.58 -72.01 34.42
C MET A 42 -15.06 -71.99 34.83
N GLN A 43 -15.63 -70.81 35.11
CA GLN A 43 -17.06 -70.67 35.44
C GLN A 43 -17.97 -71.13 34.30
N CYS A 44 -17.62 -70.84 33.03
CA CYS A 44 -18.37 -71.34 31.88
C CYS A 44 -18.43 -72.86 31.84
N GLN A 45 -17.34 -73.55 32.23
CA GLN A 45 -17.22 -75.01 32.16
C GLN A 45 -17.89 -75.68 33.36
N THR A 46 -17.69 -75.15 34.57
CA THR A 46 -18.25 -75.74 35.80
C THR A 46 -19.71 -75.37 36.04
N GLY A 47 -20.19 -74.27 35.43
CA GLY A 47 -21.52 -73.72 35.67
C GLY A 47 -21.68 -73.13 37.08
N GLU A 48 -20.58 -72.95 37.81
CA GLU A 48 -20.53 -72.45 39.17
C GLU A 48 -19.55 -71.28 39.26
N GLY A 49 -19.93 -70.21 39.95
CA GLY A 49 -19.08 -69.04 40.07
C GLY A 49 -19.79 -67.76 40.49
N ALA A 50 -19.08 -66.64 40.32
CA ALA A 50 -19.57 -65.31 40.60
C ALA A 50 -20.86 -65.03 39.83
N GLN A 51 -21.84 -64.42 40.50
CA GLN A 51 -23.12 -64.03 39.88
C GLN A 51 -23.12 -62.58 39.37
N ASP A 52 -22.17 -61.76 39.85
CA ASP A 52 -22.06 -60.34 39.51
C ASP A 52 -20.59 -59.89 39.43
N TRP A 53 -20.37 -58.67 38.93
CA TRP A 53 -19.04 -58.07 38.80
C TRP A 53 -18.28 -57.95 40.13
N HIS A 54 -18.97 -57.68 41.24
CA HIS A 54 -18.32 -57.49 42.53
C HIS A 54 -17.80 -58.81 43.11
N GLN A 55 -18.58 -59.88 42.99
CA GLN A 55 -18.17 -61.23 43.38
C GLN A 55 -17.00 -61.72 42.52
N PHE A 56 -17.03 -61.44 41.22
CA PHE A 56 -15.97 -61.84 40.30
C PHE A 56 -14.67 -61.08 40.60
N ALA A 57 -14.75 -59.77 40.83
CA ALA A 57 -13.63 -58.92 41.18
C ALA A 57 -13.02 -59.35 42.53
N LYS A 58 -13.87 -59.65 43.53
CA LYS A 58 -13.45 -60.17 44.84
C LYS A 58 -12.74 -61.51 44.74
N ALA A 59 -13.24 -62.44 43.91
CA ALA A 59 -12.64 -63.76 43.74
C ALA A 59 -11.23 -63.70 43.14
N LEU A 60 -10.96 -62.67 42.33
CA LEU A 60 -9.65 -62.45 41.72
C LEU A 60 -8.80 -61.40 42.45
N SER A 61 -9.25 -60.91 43.61
CA SER A 61 -8.59 -59.84 44.36
C SER A 61 -8.23 -58.63 43.50
N MET A 62 -9.16 -58.24 42.61
CA MET A 62 -9.00 -57.10 41.70
C MET A 62 -10.15 -56.11 41.85
N ASP A 63 -9.92 -54.90 41.35
CA ASP A 63 -10.92 -53.85 41.29
C ASP A 63 -11.95 -54.11 40.17
N VAL A 64 -13.21 -53.70 40.37
CA VAL A 64 -14.30 -53.94 39.41
C VAL A 64 -14.04 -53.23 38.09
N ASP A 65 -13.47 -52.03 38.08
CA ASP A 65 -13.18 -51.32 36.85
C ASP A 65 -11.98 -51.94 36.11
N ARG A 66 -11.01 -52.49 36.84
CA ARG A 66 -9.94 -53.30 36.25
C ARG A 66 -10.50 -54.56 35.57
N LEU A 67 -11.43 -55.24 36.23
CA LEU A 67 -12.08 -56.42 35.69
C LEU A 67 -12.89 -56.10 34.43
N LYS A 68 -13.65 -54.99 34.42
CA LYS A 68 -14.36 -54.53 33.22
C LYS A 68 -13.40 -54.23 32.07
N ARG A 69 -12.29 -53.51 32.32
CA ARG A 69 -11.27 -53.24 31.30
C ARG A 69 -10.64 -54.52 30.75
N ALA A 70 -10.39 -55.51 31.60
CA ALA A 70 -9.89 -56.82 31.18
C ALA A 70 -10.87 -57.51 30.21
N PHE A 71 -12.18 -57.46 30.47
CA PHE A 71 -13.17 -58.02 29.56
C PHE A 71 -13.41 -57.17 28.31
N SER A 72 -13.29 -55.84 28.38
CA SER A 72 -13.29 -54.98 27.19
C SER A 72 -12.13 -55.32 26.25
N HIS A 73 -10.93 -55.59 26.79
CA HIS A 73 -9.80 -56.06 25.99
C HIS A 73 -10.11 -57.37 25.25
N TRP A 74 -10.78 -58.31 25.91
CA TRP A 74 -11.15 -59.59 25.28
C TRP A 74 -12.33 -59.49 24.32
N GLU A 75 -13.22 -58.53 24.53
CA GLU A 75 -14.29 -58.18 23.60
C GLU A 75 -13.73 -57.57 22.31
N GLU A 76 -12.78 -56.63 22.41
CA GLU A 76 -12.03 -56.08 21.28
C GLU A 76 -11.24 -57.18 20.53
N ALA A 77 -10.69 -58.15 21.26
CA ALA A 77 -10.00 -59.30 20.68
C ALA A 77 -10.97 -60.35 20.07
N GLY A 78 -12.29 -60.15 20.20
CA GLY A 78 -13.31 -61.06 19.69
C GLY A 78 -13.41 -62.40 20.42
N LEU A 79 -12.90 -62.49 21.65
CA LEU A 79 -12.90 -63.71 22.46
C LEU A 79 -14.07 -63.79 23.44
N CYS A 80 -14.73 -62.67 23.74
CA CYS A 80 -15.99 -62.65 24.48
C CYS A 80 -16.91 -61.53 24.00
N ARG A 81 -18.17 -61.56 24.45
CA ARG A 81 -19.12 -60.47 24.32
C ARG A 81 -19.69 -60.14 25.70
N VAL A 82 -19.70 -58.87 26.07
CA VAL A 82 -20.27 -58.40 27.34
C VAL A 82 -21.64 -57.79 27.06
N GLU A 83 -22.70 -58.44 27.52
CA GLU A 83 -24.03 -57.83 27.50
C GLU A 83 -24.19 -56.97 28.75
N ALA A 84 -24.27 -55.65 28.53
CA ALA A 84 -24.58 -54.68 29.57
C ALA A 84 -26.10 -54.62 29.79
N GLY A 85 -26.54 -54.81 31.03
CA GLY A 85 -27.94 -54.75 31.45
C GLY A 85 -28.05 -54.82 32.99
N GLU A 86 -29.28 -54.85 33.52
CA GLU A 86 -29.52 -55.02 34.97
C GLU A 86 -28.91 -56.33 35.50
N GLU A 87 -28.89 -57.37 34.66
CA GLU A 87 -28.14 -58.60 34.85
C GLU A 87 -27.01 -58.69 33.80
N PRO A 88 -25.79 -58.23 34.10
CA PRO A 88 -24.69 -58.30 33.15
C PRO A 88 -24.32 -59.76 32.86
N ARG A 89 -23.95 -60.09 31.61
CA ARG A 89 -23.53 -61.44 31.23
C ARG A 89 -22.35 -61.40 30.28
N ILE A 90 -21.42 -62.35 30.45
CA ILE A 90 -20.22 -62.45 29.62
C ILE A 90 -20.28 -63.77 28.85
N TYR A 91 -20.38 -63.67 27.53
CA TYR A 91 -20.43 -64.82 26.63
C TYR A 91 -19.05 -65.05 26.02
N TYR A 92 -18.45 -66.20 26.31
CA TYR A 92 -17.19 -66.59 25.67
C TYR A 92 -17.47 -67.06 24.25
N LEU A 93 -16.70 -66.52 23.30
CA LEU A 93 -16.80 -66.85 21.88
C LEU A 93 -15.77 -67.94 21.53
N PRO A 94 -16.04 -68.80 20.53
CA PRO A 94 -15.07 -69.79 20.10
C PRO A 94 -13.75 -69.12 19.68
N VAL A 95 -12.62 -69.65 20.15
CA VAL A 95 -11.28 -69.18 19.75
C VAL A 95 -11.04 -69.58 18.29
N LYS A 96 -11.52 -68.74 17.38
CA LYS A 96 -11.22 -68.85 15.95
C LYS A 96 -9.73 -68.57 15.78
N ARG A 97 -9.08 -69.22 14.79
CA ARG A 97 -7.75 -68.77 14.35
C ARG A 97 -7.86 -67.26 14.14
N ARG A 98 -7.06 -66.48 14.86
CA ARG A 98 -6.73 -65.12 14.43
C ARG A 98 -6.35 -65.29 12.97
N GLN A 99 -7.20 -64.87 12.04
CA GLN A 99 -6.70 -64.54 10.73
C GLN A 99 -5.60 -63.54 11.07
N LYS A 100 -4.35 -63.88 10.76
CA LYS A 100 -3.31 -62.86 10.73
C LYS A 100 -3.92 -61.78 9.87
N VAL A 101 -4.33 -60.66 10.46
CA VAL A 101 -4.41 -59.43 9.70
C VAL A 101 -2.99 -59.32 9.18
N ASN A 102 -2.81 -59.55 7.89
CA ASN A 102 -1.50 -59.49 7.29
C ASN A 102 -0.93 -58.15 7.70
N ALA A 103 0.30 -58.12 8.23
CA ALA A 103 0.98 -56.86 8.52
C ALA A 103 1.09 -55.96 7.27
N ASP A 104 0.79 -56.51 6.09
CA ASP A 104 0.70 -55.83 4.80
C ASP A 104 -0.63 -55.05 4.60
N ASP A 105 -1.70 -55.34 5.35
CA ASP A 105 -3.03 -54.69 5.23
C ASP A 105 -3.27 -53.55 6.25
N TYR A 106 -2.25 -53.14 7.01
CA TYR A 106 -2.36 -52.00 7.93
C TYR A 106 -2.23 -50.66 7.16
N PRO A 107 -3.31 -49.86 7.01
CA PRO A 107 -3.32 -48.71 6.09
C PRO A 107 -2.31 -47.61 6.44
N LEU A 108 -1.86 -47.55 7.70
CA LEU A 108 -0.90 -46.56 8.19
C LEU A 108 0.52 -47.12 8.36
N ARG A 109 0.85 -48.30 7.81
CA ARG A 109 2.16 -48.93 8.00
C ARG A 109 3.29 -48.06 7.46
N ALA A 110 3.15 -47.64 6.20
CA ALA A 110 4.13 -46.77 5.54
C ALA A 110 4.33 -45.48 6.33
N PHE A 111 3.24 -44.90 6.85
CA PHE A 111 3.27 -43.69 7.67
C PHE A 111 3.97 -43.92 9.02
N ASN A 112 3.68 -45.01 9.72
CA ASN A 112 4.35 -45.31 11.00
C ASN A 112 5.84 -45.59 10.82
N GLN A 113 6.21 -46.24 9.71
CA GLN A 113 7.62 -46.44 9.35
C GLN A 113 8.31 -45.10 9.06
N GLU A 114 7.65 -44.19 8.35
CA GLU A 114 8.13 -42.83 8.10
C GLU A 114 8.30 -42.04 9.41
N MET A 115 7.31 -42.07 10.31
CA MET A 115 7.40 -41.43 11.61
C MET A 115 8.57 -41.99 12.42
N ALA A 116 8.71 -43.32 12.48
CA ALA A 116 9.83 -43.96 13.18
C ALA A 116 11.19 -43.54 12.60
N ALA A 117 11.31 -43.43 11.28
CA ALA A 117 12.52 -42.95 10.62
C ALA A 117 12.85 -41.49 10.98
N LEU A 118 11.83 -40.63 11.08
CA LEU A 118 12.02 -39.23 11.48
C LEU A 118 12.56 -39.09 12.91
N PHE A 119 12.20 -39.96 13.85
CA PHE A 119 12.67 -39.87 15.24
C PHE A 119 13.92 -40.71 15.56
N ALA A 120 14.46 -41.45 14.59
CA ALA A 120 15.69 -42.22 14.74
C ALA A 120 16.86 -41.36 15.28
N PRO A 121 17.73 -41.91 16.17
CA PRO A 121 17.77 -43.28 16.67
C PRO A 121 16.80 -43.57 17.83
N GLN A 122 15.96 -42.62 18.23
CA GLN A 122 15.02 -42.82 19.33
C GLN A 122 13.75 -43.55 18.85
N SER A 123 13.26 -44.51 19.63
CA SER A 123 12.06 -45.28 19.30
C SER A 123 10.79 -44.54 19.71
N LEU A 124 9.77 -44.58 18.84
CA LEU A 124 8.42 -44.11 19.17
C LEU A 124 7.67 -45.18 19.95
N THR A 125 7.07 -44.79 21.08
CA THR A 125 6.14 -45.65 21.80
C THR A 125 4.74 -45.59 21.18
N PRO A 126 3.83 -46.55 21.47
CA PRO A 126 2.43 -46.45 21.05
C PRO A 126 1.73 -45.17 21.54
N GLY A 127 2.11 -44.67 22.71
CA GLY A 127 1.61 -43.39 23.25
C GLY A 127 2.09 -42.19 22.44
N ASP A 128 3.34 -42.20 21.97
CA ASP A 128 3.89 -41.16 21.11
C ASP A 128 3.18 -41.14 19.73
N LEU A 129 2.91 -42.31 19.16
CA LEU A 129 2.15 -42.43 17.90
C LEU A 129 0.72 -41.91 18.03
N ARG A 130 0.05 -42.17 19.15
CA ARG A 130 -1.29 -41.63 19.41
C ARG A 130 -1.31 -40.10 19.35
N ARG A 131 -0.28 -39.45 19.90
CA ARG A 131 -0.16 -37.98 19.83
C ARG A 131 0.05 -37.46 18.41
N ILE A 132 0.76 -38.23 17.59
CA ILE A 132 0.94 -37.90 16.17
C ILE A 132 -0.39 -38.07 15.42
N TYR A 133 -1.17 -39.11 15.74
CA TYR A 133 -2.52 -39.27 15.19
C TYR A 133 -3.47 -38.17 15.64
N ASP A 134 -3.36 -37.67 16.87
CA ASP A 134 -4.18 -36.54 17.33
C ASP A 134 -3.99 -35.30 16.44
N TRP A 135 -2.82 -35.10 15.82
CA TRP A 135 -2.63 -34.00 14.86
C TRP A 135 -3.45 -34.19 13.57
N MET A 136 -3.74 -35.43 13.19
CA MET A 136 -4.62 -35.76 12.07
C MET A 136 -6.09 -35.73 12.49
N ASP A 137 -6.43 -36.43 13.57
CA ASP A 137 -7.81 -36.70 13.97
C ASP A 137 -8.44 -35.50 14.69
N VAL A 138 -7.66 -34.78 15.51
CA VAL A 138 -8.15 -33.64 16.30
C VAL A 138 -7.86 -32.32 15.59
N PHE A 139 -6.63 -32.12 15.09
CA PHE A 139 -6.24 -30.87 14.43
C PHE A 139 -6.57 -30.84 12.93
N GLY A 140 -6.97 -31.98 12.34
CA GLY A 140 -7.36 -32.05 10.92
C GLY A 140 -6.21 -31.88 9.94
N ILE A 141 -4.95 -32.00 10.39
CA ILE A 141 -3.78 -31.87 9.53
C ILE A 141 -3.68 -33.12 8.65
N ALA A 142 -3.60 -32.94 7.34
CA ALA A 142 -3.49 -34.05 6.40
C ALA A 142 -2.26 -34.91 6.71
N GLN A 143 -2.42 -36.23 6.60
CA GLN A 143 -1.40 -37.23 6.92
C GLN A 143 -0.04 -36.94 6.26
N ASN A 144 -0.05 -36.51 4.99
CA ASN A 144 1.15 -36.20 4.23
C ASN A 144 1.83 -34.87 4.64
N ALA A 145 1.19 -34.02 5.45
CA ALA A 145 1.76 -32.77 5.97
C ALA A 145 2.45 -32.94 7.33
N ILE A 146 2.14 -34.01 8.06
CA ILE A 146 2.73 -34.32 9.37
C ILE A 146 4.27 -34.50 9.31
N PRO A 147 4.86 -35.17 8.29
CA PRO A 147 6.31 -35.22 8.15
C PRO A 147 6.96 -33.83 8.12
N LEU A 148 6.38 -32.88 7.38
CA LEU A 148 6.88 -31.50 7.28
C LEU A 148 6.80 -30.76 8.62
N LEU A 149 5.69 -30.94 9.34
CA LEU A 149 5.50 -30.39 10.69
C LEU A 149 6.60 -30.87 11.65
N ILE A 150 6.88 -32.18 11.65
CA ILE A 150 7.92 -32.78 12.51
C ILE A 150 9.31 -32.26 12.12
N GLN A 151 9.65 -32.27 10.82
CA GLN A 151 10.94 -31.79 10.33
C GLN A 151 11.17 -30.33 10.71
N TYR A 152 10.20 -29.46 10.45
CA TYR A 152 10.26 -28.04 10.80
C TYR A 152 10.40 -27.84 12.32
N GLY A 153 9.59 -28.53 13.13
CA GLY A 153 9.65 -28.41 14.58
C GLY A 153 10.99 -28.85 15.18
N ARG A 154 11.60 -29.91 14.64
CA ARG A 154 12.94 -30.36 15.05
C ARG A 154 14.04 -29.39 14.62
N GLN A 155 13.96 -28.84 13.41
CA GLN A 155 14.91 -27.84 12.91
C GLN A 155 14.90 -26.56 13.78
N ARG A 156 13.73 -26.13 14.25
CA ARG A 156 13.58 -24.94 15.10
C ARG A 156 13.95 -25.17 16.56
N MET A 157 14.01 -26.42 17.01
CA MET A 157 14.35 -26.77 18.38
C MET A 157 15.87 -26.79 18.61
N LYS A 158 16.36 -25.98 19.56
CA LYS A 158 17.77 -26.04 19.99
C LYS A 158 18.09 -27.38 20.66
N GLY A 159 19.07 -28.10 20.11
CA GLY A 159 19.56 -29.37 20.65
C GLY A 159 18.57 -30.53 20.52
N ALA A 160 17.74 -30.55 19.47
CA ALA A 160 16.69 -31.55 19.27
C ALA A 160 17.19 -33.01 19.42
N ALA A 161 18.39 -33.31 18.89
CA ALA A 161 18.98 -34.65 18.96
C ALA A 161 19.25 -35.16 20.39
N GLY A 162 19.49 -34.26 21.35
CA GLY A 162 19.74 -34.60 22.75
C GLY A 162 18.49 -34.62 23.63
N ARG A 163 17.30 -34.32 23.09
CA ARG A 163 16.04 -34.31 23.85
C ARG A 163 15.25 -35.59 23.61
N THR A 164 14.48 -36.00 24.62
CA THR A 164 13.57 -37.15 24.53
C THR A 164 12.49 -36.92 23.48
N VAL A 165 11.99 -38.00 22.86
CA VAL A 165 10.87 -37.98 21.90
C VAL A 165 9.68 -37.22 22.48
N THR A 166 9.29 -37.50 23.73
CA THR A 166 8.15 -36.83 24.38
C THR A 166 8.33 -35.32 24.47
N ALA A 167 9.55 -34.83 24.74
CA ALA A 167 9.84 -33.40 24.78
C ALA A 167 9.83 -32.77 23.37
N GLN A 168 10.27 -33.52 22.35
CA GLN A 168 10.15 -33.12 20.94
C GLN A 168 8.67 -33.00 20.54
N LEU A 169 7.85 -34.01 20.85
CA LEU A 169 6.41 -34.01 20.56
C LEU A 169 5.67 -32.89 21.29
N ASN A 170 6.01 -32.60 22.56
CA ASN A 170 5.41 -31.46 23.29
C ASN A 170 5.66 -30.11 22.60
N TYR A 171 6.82 -29.93 21.96
CA TYR A 171 7.11 -28.70 21.22
C TYR A 171 6.42 -28.67 19.87
N ILE A 172 6.47 -29.79 19.12
CA ILE A 172 5.81 -29.92 17.83
C ILE A 172 4.29 -29.77 17.97
N ASP A 173 3.69 -30.24 19.06
CA ASP A 173 2.27 -30.07 19.37
C ASP A 173 1.84 -28.60 19.40
N LYS A 174 2.70 -27.71 19.91
CA LYS A 174 2.43 -26.25 19.91
C LYS A 174 2.43 -25.69 18.49
N ILE A 175 3.32 -26.17 17.63
CA ILE A 175 3.37 -25.78 16.22
C ILE A 175 2.15 -26.36 15.48
N ALA A 176 1.74 -27.59 15.79
CA ALA A 176 0.57 -28.24 15.24
C ALA A 176 -0.71 -27.44 15.55
N ARG A 177 -0.86 -26.99 16.80
CA ARG A 177 -1.97 -26.10 17.20
C ARG A 177 -1.97 -24.79 16.41
N SER A 178 -0.81 -24.14 16.30
CA SER A 178 -0.68 -22.92 15.49
C SER A 178 -1.00 -23.16 14.01
N TRP A 179 -0.61 -24.30 13.43
CA TRP A 179 -0.98 -24.67 12.06
C TRP A 179 -2.49 -24.88 11.92
N ALA A 180 -3.14 -25.49 12.91
CA ALA A 180 -4.58 -25.66 12.92
C ALA A 180 -5.31 -24.30 12.99
N GLU A 181 -4.87 -23.41 13.89
CA GLU A 181 -5.39 -22.04 14.03
C GLU A 181 -5.21 -21.21 12.75
N ASP A 182 -4.06 -21.34 12.08
CA ASP A 182 -3.75 -20.67 10.80
C ASP A 182 -4.39 -21.37 9.58
N GLY A 183 -5.12 -22.48 9.76
CA GLY A 183 -5.77 -23.25 8.68
C GLY A 183 -4.80 -23.97 7.73
N VAL A 184 -3.59 -24.29 8.21
CA VAL A 184 -2.49 -24.98 7.52
C VAL A 184 -2.68 -26.50 7.62
N LEU A 185 -3.74 -27.00 6.99
CA LEU A 185 -4.16 -28.41 7.11
C LEU A 185 -3.69 -29.32 5.97
N SER A 186 -2.98 -28.80 4.96
CA SER A 186 -2.55 -29.58 3.79
C SER A 186 -1.06 -29.38 3.50
N VAL A 187 -0.43 -30.33 2.80
CA VAL A 187 1.00 -30.26 2.43
C VAL A 187 1.34 -28.96 1.72
N ARG A 188 0.55 -28.60 0.69
CA ARG A 188 0.80 -27.37 -0.08
C ARG A 188 0.72 -26.11 0.79
N LYS A 189 -0.23 -26.06 1.73
CA LYS A 189 -0.34 -24.95 2.69
C LYS A 189 0.83 -24.96 3.69
N ALA A 190 1.23 -26.15 4.16
CA ALA A 190 2.37 -26.33 5.06
C ALA A 190 3.69 -25.85 4.43
N GLU A 191 3.99 -26.28 3.19
CA GLU A 191 5.16 -25.81 2.43
C GLU A 191 5.13 -24.29 2.25
N GLY A 192 3.98 -23.72 1.88
CA GLY A 192 3.81 -22.28 1.74
C GLY A 192 4.01 -21.53 3.06
N TRP A 193 3.48 -22.05 4.16
CA TRP A 193 3.65 -21.48 5.49
C TRP A 193 5.11 -21.54 5.95
N ILE A 194 5.78 -22.69 5.80
CA ILE A 194 7.20 -22.87 6.14
C ILE A 194 8.05 -21.88 5.33
N LYS A 195 7.84 -21.81 4.01
CA LYS A 195 8.56 -20.89 3.13
C LYS A 195 8.36 -19.43 3.56
N LYS A 196 7.14 -19.05 3.92
CA LYS A 196 6.84 -17.71 4.44
C LYS A 196 7.60 -17.44 5.75
N GLN A 197 7.60 -18.39 6.68
CA GLN A 197 8.33 -18.28 7.94
C GLN A 197 9.84 -18.20 7.74
N GLU A 198 10.40 -18.95 6.79
CA GLU A 198 11.83 -18.88 6.45
C GLU A 198 12.21 -17.54 5.84
N ILE A 199 11.39 -17.02 4.91
CA ILE A 199 11.60 -15.68 4.32
C ILE A 199 11.54 -14.60 5.41
N SER A 200 10.56 -14.65 6.31
CA SER A 200 10.45 -13.70 7.42
C SER A 200 11.66 -13.78 8.36
N GLN A 201 12.14 -14.99 8.67
CA GLN A 201 13.31 -15.18 9.53
C GLN A 201 14.61 -14.72 8.85
N ALA A 202 14.81 -15.07 7.59
CA ALA A 202 15.93 -14.54 6.81
C ALA A 202 15.87 -13.00 6.73
N GLY A 203 14.68 -12.45 6.53
CA GLY A 203 14.42 -11.03 6.41
C GLY A 203 14.76 -10.23 7.67
N ILE A 204 14.31 -10.67 8.86
CA ILE A 204 14.68 -9.98 10.11
C ILE A 204 16.19 -10.06 10.36
N HIS A 205 16.83 -11.19 10.07
CA HIS A 205 18.28 -11.33 10.19
C HIS A 205 19.03 -10.42 9.21
N GLN A 206 18.52 -10.27 7.98
CA GLN A 206 19.07 -9.34 6.98
C GLN A 206 18.95 -7.89 7.47
N LEU A 207 17.77 -7.51 7.99
CA LEU A 207 17.53 -6.19 8.57
C LEU A 207 18.45 -5.92 9.77
N MET A 208 18.62 -6.89 10.67
CA MET A 208 19.53 -6.75 11.82
C MET A 208 20.99 -6.56 11.38
N ARG A 209 21.45 -7.32 10.38
CA ARG A 209 22.80 -7.12 9.80
C ARG A 209 22.95 -5.73 9.20
N ALA A 210 21.95 -5.25 8.46
CA ALA A 210 21.97 -3.90 7.88
C ALA A 210 22.03 -2.80 8.95
N MET A 211 21.48 -3.07 10.15
CA MET A 211 21.61 -2.21 11.32
C MET A 211 22.90 -2.39 12.13
N GLY A 212 23.81 -3.29 11.71
CA GLY A 212 25.05 -3.60 12.42
C GLY A 212 24.91 -4.53 13.63
N MET A 213 23.76 -5.20 13.79
CA MET A 213 23.51 -6.16 14.87
C MET A 213 23.76 -7.60 14.41
N HIS A 214 24.72 -8.28 15.05
CA HIS A 214 25.11 -9.67 14.73
C HIS A 214 24.55 -10.72 15.70
N ARG A 215 23.65 -10.33 16.60
CA ARG A 215 22.96 -11.22 17.57
C ARG A 215 21.68 -11.81 16.99
N SER A 216 21.11 -12.82 17.65
CA SER A 216 19.76 -13.32 17.32
C SER A 216 18.68 -12.28 17.68
N PRO A 217 17.59 -12.18 16.89
CA PRO A 217 16.46 -11.32 17.22
C PRO A 217 15.82 -11.70 18.55
N THR A 218 15.42 -10.70 19.33
CA THR A 218 14.55 -10.87 20.49
C THR A 218 13.09 -11.02 20.06
N GLN A 219 12.24 -11.53 20.95
CA GLN A 219 10.81 -11.68 20.67
C GLN A 219 10.15 -10.34 20.32
N ALA A 220 10.46 -9.27 21.07
CA ALA A 220 9.91 -7.93 20.80
C ALA A 220 10.33 -7.39 19.41
N GLU A 221 11.58 -7.62 18.99
CA GLU A 221 12.04 -7.23 17.65
C GLU A 221 11.32 -8.01 16.54
N TRP A 222 11.01 -9.28 16.80
CA TRP A 222 10.25 -10.11 15.88
C TRP A 222 8.79 -9.67 15.76
N GLU A 223 8.16 -9.29 16.88
CA GLU A 223 6.80 -8.74 16.90
C GLU A 223 6.72 -7.43 16.12
N LEU A 224 7.70 -6.52 16.28
CA LEU A 224 7.78 -5.29 15.48
C LEU A 224 7.94 -5.58 13.99
N PHE A 225 8.88 -6.46 13.63
CA PHE A 225 9.14 -6.82 12.24
C PHE A 225 7.92 -7.49 11.58
N SER A 226 7.26 -8.41 12.28
CA SER A 226 6.05 -9.07 11.77
C SER A 226 4.88 -8.09 11.62
N GLY A 227 4.75 -7.12 12.53
CA GLY A 227 3.83 -5.98 12.40
C GLY A 227 4.13 -5.12 11.17
N TRP A 228 5.41 -4.88 10.85
CA TRP A 228 5.76 -4.14 9.64
C TRP A 228 5.46 -4.92 8.35
N LEU A 229 5.73 -6.22 8.34
CA LEU A 229 5.34 -7.08 7.21
C LEU A 229 3.81 -7.11 7.02
N SER A 230 3.02 -7.14 8.10
CA SER A 230 1.56 -7.14 7.99
C SER A 230 0.99 -5.81 7.51
N MET A 231 1.67 -4.69 7.78
CA MET A 231 1.37 -3.39 7.17
C MET A 231 1.71 -3.34 5.67
N GLY A 232 2.44 -4.32 5.14
CA GLY A 232 2.77 -4.42 3.72
C GLY A 232 4.23 -4.09 3.36
N PHE A 233 5.08 -3.76 4.34
CA PHE A 233 6.48 -3.45 4.06
C PHE A 233 7.26 -4.65 3.54
N THR A 234 8.11 -4.40 2.55
CA THR A 234 9.13 -5.35 2.10
C THR A 234 10.40 -5.23 2.92
N VAL A 235 11.16 -6.32 3.05
CA VAL A 235 12.45 -6.32 3.78
C VAL A 235 13.41 -5.29 3.18
N ASP A 236 13.54 -5.24 1.84
CA ASP A 236 14.41 -4.28 1.16
C ASP A 236 13.92 -2.84 1.36
N GLY A 237 12.60 -2.61 1.42
CA GLY A 237 12.02 -1.32 1.78
C GLY A 237 12.40 -0.88 3.19
N MET A 238 12.35 -1.79 4.17
CA MET A 238 12.79 -1.51 5.55
C MET A 238 14.29 -1.21 5.63
N ILE A 239 15.11 -1.97 4.91
CA ILE A 239 16.57 -1.74 4.85
C ILE A 239 16.86 -0.37 4.21
N ARG A 240 16.14 -0.01 3.13
CA ARG A 240 16.28 1.30 2.50
C ARG A 240 15.89 2.44 3.43
N ALA A 241 14.86 2.24 4.25
CA ALA A 241 14.44 3.22 5.24
C ALA A 241 15.56 3.54 6.27
N LEU A 242 16.52 2.64 6.49
CA LEU A 242 17.68 2.90 7.35
C LEU A 242 18.54 4.07 6.84
N GLU A 243 18.58 4.34 5.53
CA GLU A 243 19.33 5.49 5.00
C GLU A 243 18.76 6.83 5.48
N ARG A 244 17.47 6.89 5.83
CA ARG A 244 16.84 8.09 6.41
C ARG A 244 17.21 8.30 7.87
N LEU A 245 17.78 7.30 8.54
CA LEU A 245 18.30 7.39 9.90
C LEU A 245 19.73 7.95 9.89
N THR A 246 19.90 9.20 9.46
CA THR A 246 21.21 9.87 9.52
C THR A 246 21.48 10.42 10.93
N GLY A 247 22.69 10.17 11.46
CA GLY A 247 23.21 10.91 12.63
C GLY A 247 23.23 10.19 13.98
N SER A 248 23.07 8.87 14.07
CA SER A 248 23.35 8.17 15.34
C SER A 248 24.01 6.83 15.12
N TYR A 249 25.13 6.63 15.82
CA TYR A 249 26.01 5.46 15.78
C TYR A 249 25.35 4.11 16.15
N SER A 250 24.03 4.06 16.34
CA SER A 250 23.28 2.82 16.55
C SER A 250 21.81 2.98 16.15
N PRO A 251 21.39 2.47 14.96
CA PRO A 251 19.98 2.41 14.60
C PRO A 251 19.24 1.42 15.52
N THR A 252 18.13 1.87 16.11
CA THR A 252 17.27 1.03 16.96
C THR A 252 15.95 0.70 16.26
N PHE A 253 15.36 -0.45 16.56
CA PHE A 253 14.04 -0.85 16.03
C PHE A 253 12.96 0.21 16.30
N LYS A 254 13.03 0.94 17.43
CA LYS A 254 12.11 2.03 17.74
C LYS A 254 12.19 3.17 16.70
N ARG A 255 13.40 3.65 16.41
CA ARG A 255 13.60 4.73 15.42
C ARG A 255 13.27 4.28 14.01
N LEU A 256 13.61 3.04 13.66
CA LEU A 256 13.17 2.46 12.40
C LEU A 256 11.63 2.44 12.33
N GLY A 257 10.95 2.07 13.41
CA GLY A 257 9.48 2.12 13.50
C GLY A 257 8.90 3.52 13.27
N GLU A 258 9.53 4.56 13.81
CA GLU A 258 9.12 5.96 13.57
C GLU A 258 9.24 6.34 12.09
N VAL A 259 10.36 6.02 11.44
CA VAL A 259 10.57 6.26 10.00
C VAL A 259 9.59 5.44 9.15
N LEU A 260 9.37 4.17 9.48
CA LEU A 260 8.42 3.31 8.77
C LEU A 260 6.99 3.81 8.94
N SER A 261 6.62 4.34 10.11
CA SER A 261 5.29 4.93 10.33
C SER A 261 5.08 6.15 9.42
N GLN A 262 6.10 7.00 9.26
CA GLN A 262 6.05 8.14 8.34
C GLN A 262 5.94 7.69 6.88
N LEU A 263 6.71 6.67 6.47
CA LEU A 263 6.64 6.09 5.13
C LEU A 263 5.27 5.44 4.84
N ALA A 264 4.70 4.74 5.83
CA ALA A 264 3.38 4.14 5.73
C ALA A 264 2.28 5.20 5.57
N ALA A 265 2.39 6.32 6.29
CA ALA A 265 1.48 7.47 6.11
C ALA A 265 1.55 8.08 4.69
N GLN A 266 2.67 7.89 4.00
CA GLN A 266 2.88 8.29 2.61
C GLN A 266 2.59 7.16 1.61
N GLY A 267 2.12 5.99 2.07
CA GLY A 267 1.79 4.83 1.23
C GLY A 267 3.01 4.12 0.62
N MET A 268 4.21 4.31 1.18
CA MET A 268 5.45 3.73 0.67
C MET A 268 5.87 2.50 1.48
N PHE A 269 5.91 1.33 0.85
CA PHE A 269 6.17 0.04 1.51
C PHE A 269 7.34 -0.75 0.88
N SER A 270 7.74 -0.39 -0.34
CA SER A 270 8.79 -1.06 -1.10
C SER A 270 10.05 -0.22 -1.31
N GLU A 271 11.18 -0.88 -1.55
CA GLU A 271 12.43 -0.19 -1.92
C GLU A 271 12.24 0.69 -3.17
N GLY A 272 11.48 0.21 -4.15
CA GLY A 272 11.22 0.93 -5.39
C GLY A 272 10.45 2.23 -5.17
N GLU A 273 9.43 2.22 -4.32
CA GLU A 273 8.66 3.41 -3.96
C GLU A 273 9.52 4.42 -3.21
N ILE A 274 10.28 3.96 -2.20
CA ILE A 274 11.17 4.82 -1.41
C ILE A 274 12.26 5.45 -2.30
N LYS A 275 12.85 4.67 -3.22
CA LYS A 275 13.82 5.19 -4.20
C LYS A 275 13.22 6.21 -5.15
N ARG A 276 11.98 6.00 -5.61
CA ARG A 276 11.28 6.94 -6.49
C ARG A 276 11.00 8.26 -5.78
N ASP A 277 10.53 8.22 -4.54
CA ASP A 277 10.29 9.40 -3.72
C ASP A 277 11.60 10.19 -3.48
N SER A 278 12.67 9.51 -3.05
CA SER A 278 13.98 10.17 -2.89
C SER A 278 14.48 10.79 -4.19
N ARG A 279 14.38 10.07 -5.33
CA ARG A 279 14.74 10.62 -6.65
C ARG A 279 13.85 11.78 -7.07
N GLN A 280 12.56 11.73 -6.76
CA GLN A 280 11.63 12.81 -7.06
C GLN A 280 11.96 14.05 -6.22
N ALA A 281 12.21 13.88 -4.93
CA ALA A 281 12.67 14.95 -4.05
C ALA A 281 13.99 15.58 -4.51
N GLU A 282 14.96 14.77 -4.93
CA GLU A 282 16.23 15.23 -5.52
C GLU A 282 16.01 15.99 -6.84
N ARG A 283 15.13 15.48 -7.73
CA ARG A 283 14.76 16.15 -8.99
C ARG A 283 14.06 17.47 -8.74
N THR A 284 13.13 17.54 -7.80
CA THR A 284 12.43 18.78 -7.43
C THR A 284 13.41 19.78 -6.81
N LEU A 285 14.34 19.33 -5.96
CA LEU A 285 15.40 20.18 -5.38
C LEU A 285 16.32 20.73 -6.48
N SER A 286 16.83 19.87 -7.35
CA SER A 286 17.73 20.26 -8.44
C SER A 286 17.02 21.16 -9.46
N GLY A 287 15.79 20.82 -9.86
CA GLY A 287 14.99 21.60 -10.80
C GLY A 287 14.60 22.98 -10.25
N ALA A 288 14.19 23.06 -8.98
CA ALA A 288 13.96 24.34 -8.32
C ALA A 288 15.25 25.17 -8.20
N GLY A 289 16.40 24.52 -7.98
CA GLY A 289 17.71 25.15 -7.99
C GLY A 289 18.06 25.77 -9.34
N ALA A 290 17.87 25.02 -10.43
CA ALA A 290 18.08 25.49 -11.80
C ALA A 290 17.12 26.65 -12.14
N MET A 291 15.84 26.55 -11.76
CA MET A 291 14.85 27.63 -11.93
C MET A 291 15.29 28.92 -11.22
N MET A 292 15.75 28.82 -9.97
CA MET A 292 16.23 30.00 -9.22
C MET A 292 17.53 30.56 -9.81
N ALA A 293 18.43 29.70 -10.26
CA ALA A 293 19.65 30.12 -10.96
C ALA A 293 19.34 30.88 -12.25
N ALA A 294 18.38 30.39 -13.04
CA ALA A 294 17.91 31.06 -14.26
C ALA A 294 17.22 32.41 -13.97
N LEU A 295 16.54 32.54 -12.83
CA LEU A 295 16.03 33.83 -12.30
C LEU A 295 17.15 34.78 -11.85
N GLY A 296 18.41 34.35 -11.85
CA GLY A 296 19.56 35.13 -11.40
C GLY A 296 19.80 35.09 -9.89
N VAL A 297 19.11 34.21 -9.16
CA VAL A 297 19.30 33.98 -7.72
C VAL A 297 20.14 32.72 -7.53
N GLY A 298 21.45 32.90 -7.40
CA GLY A 298 22.37 31.82 -7.07
C GLY A 298 22.20 31.37 -5.62
N ASN A 299 21.28 30.44 -5.36
CA ASN A 299 21.17 29.76 -4.08
C ASN A 299 21.34 28.25 -4.26
N PRO A 300 22.35 27.62 -3.64
CA PRO A 300 22.55 26.17 -3.74
C PRO A 300 21.45 25.35 -3.06
N SER A 301 20.60 25.96 -2.22
CA SER A 301 19.49 25.26 -1.54
C SER A 301 18.18 26.04 -1.62
N PRO A 302 17.29 25.70 -2.57
CA PRO A 302 15.97 26.32 -2.71
C PRO A 302 15.11 26.17 -1.46
N THR A 303 14.40 27.23 -1.09
CA THR A 303 13.45 27.20 0.05
C THR A 303 12.28 26.25 -0.24
N ALA A 304 11.53 25.86 0.80
CA ALA A 304 10.32 25.05 0.62
C ALA A 304 9.33 25.70 -0.39
N GLY A 305 9.02 26.99 -0.22
CA GLY A 305 8.12 27.70 -1.14
C GLY A 305 8.65 27.79 -2.59
N GLN A 306 9.97 27.81 -2.81
CA GLN A 306 10.54 27.75 -4.16
C GLN A 306 10.39 26.37 -4.80
N ARG A 307 10.56 25.31 -4.00
CA ARG A 307 10.32 23.92 -4.45
C ARG A 307 8.84 23.69 -4.76
N ASP A 308 7.95 24.21 -3.92
CA ASP A 308 6.50 24.11 -4.13
C ASP A 308 6.07 24.84 -5.40
N ALA A 309 6.60 26.04 -5.66
CA ALA A 309 6.34 26.78 -6.90
C ALA A 309 6.81 26.02 -8.14
N TYR A 310 8.02 25.45 -8.09
CA TYR A 310 8.54 24.63 -9.19
C TYR A 310 7.65 23.41 -9.45
N GLN A 311 7.22 22.71 -8.39
CA GLN A 311 6.33 21.57 -8.50
C GLN A 311 4.94 21.97 -9.03
N GLU A 312 4.42 23.14 -8.63
CA GLU A 312 3.17 23.69 -9.16
C GLU A 312 3.26 23.90 -10.68
N PHE A 313 4.38 24.43 -11.19
CA PHE A 313 4.57 24.62 -12.63
C PHE A 313 4.61 23.29 -13.39
N LEU A 314 5.31 22.28 -12.87
CA LEU A 314 5.31 20.94 -13.47
C LEU A 314 3.89 20.33 -13.48
N ASN A 315 3.13 20.49 -12.40
CA ASN A 315 1.76 19.98 -12.29
C ASN A 315 0.79 20.67 -13.25
N ARG A 316 1.07 21.92 -13.66
CA ARG A 316 0.32 22.63 -14.71
C ARG A 316 0.70 22.19 -16.13
N GLY A 317 1.67 21.28 -16.28
CA GLY A 317 2.08 20.70 -17.56
C GLY A 317 3.27 21.38 -18.22
N TYR A 318 3.90 22.38 -17.58
CA TYR A 318 5.09 23.03 -18.14
C TYR A 318 6.30 22.11 -18.06
N SER A 319 7.07 22.01 -19.15
CA SER A 319 8.34 21.27 -19.14
C SER A 319 9.41 22.01 -18.33
N HIS A 320 10.43 21.29 -17.87
CA HIS A 320 11.58 21.88 -17.19
C HIS A 320 12.22 23.00 -18.02
N GLU A 321 12.39 22.78 -19.32
CA GLU A 321 13.00 23.73 -20.26
C GLU A 321 12.14 25.00 -20.42
N MET A 322 10.83 24.86 -20.50
CA MET A 322 9.91 26.02 -20.53
C MET A 322 10.01 26.83 -19.24
N ILE A 323 10.11 26.17 -18.08
CA ILE A 323 10.28 26.88 -16.80
C ILE A 323 11.60 27.66 -16.77
N LEU A 324 12.69 27.09 -17.28
CA LEU A 324 13.97 27.80 -17.37
C LEU A 324 13.92 28.98 -18.35
N LEU A 325 13.30 28.81 -19.52
CA LEU A 325 13.11 29.89 -20.49
C LEU A 325 12.28 31.03 -19.89
N ALA A 326 11.21 30.70 -19.15
CA ALA A 326 10.37 31.69 -18.48
C ALA A 326 11.12 32.42 -17.36
N ALA A 327 11.99 31.72 -16.64
CA ALA A 327 12.86 32.30 -15.63
C ALA A 327 13.83 33.32 -16.26
N GLU A 328 14.44 32.98 -17.39
CA GLU A 328 15.33 33.88 -18.11
C GLU A 328 14.60 35.10 -18.68
N ALA A 329 13.39 34.91 -19.23
CA ALA A 329 12.54 35.99 -19.71
C ALA A 329 12.16 36.96 -18.58
N ALA A 330 11.71 36.44 -17.43
CA ALA A 330 11.42 37.24 -16.24
C ALA A 330 12.65 38.02 -15.76
N ARG A 331 13.83 37.39 -15.77
CA ARG A 331 15.10 38.04 -15.43
C ARG A 331 15.43 39.18 -16.39
N LYS A 332 15.24 39.00 -17.70
CA LYS A 332 15.43 40.07 -18.71
C LYS A 332 14.49 41.26 -18.50
N GLU A 333 13.28 41.03 -17.97
CA GLU A 333 12.35 42.09 -17.56
C GLU A 333 12.77 42.78 -16.24
N GLY A 334 13.79 42.27 -15.54
CA GLY A 334 14.30 42.80 -14.27
C GLY A 334 13.61 42.23 -13.03
N ARG A 335 12.89 41.11 -13.15
CA ARG A 335 12.22 40.43 -12.03
C ARG A 335 12.83 39.05 -11.79
N ASN A 336 13.12 38.72 -10.53
CA ASN A 336 13.86 37.51 -10.15
C ASN A 336 13.06 36.59 -9.21
N THR A 337 11.73 36.65 -9.25
CA THR A 337 10.84 35.90 -8.36
C THR A 337 10.06 34.81 -9.11
N PRO A 338 9.69 33.70 -8.45
CA PRO A 338 8.79 32.70 -9.04
C PRO A 338 7.43 33.27 -9.47
N ALA A 339 6.95 34.34 -8.81
CA ALA A 339 5.74 35.03 -9.22
C ALA A 339 5.90 35.72 -10.59
N ALA A 340 7.05 36.32 -10.87
CA ALA A 340 7.33 36.91 -12.18
C ALA A 340 7.44 35.83 -13.27
N LEU A 341 8.11 34.71 -12.97
CA LEU A 341 8.14 33.55 -13.85
C LEU A 341 6.72 33.08 -14.20
N ARG A 342 5.84 32.96 -13.19
CA ARG A 342 4.43 32.59 -13.38
C ARG A 342 3.72 33.52 -14.38
N THR A 343 3.95 34.84 -14.32
CA THR A 343 3.33 35.77 -15.27
C THR A 343 3.74 35.53 -16.72
N VAL A 344 4.98 35.08 -16.96
CA VAL A 344 5.48 34.72 -18.30
C VAL A 344 4.80 33.42 -18.77
N LEU A 345 4.76 32.39 -17.91
CA LEU A 345 4.10 31.12 -18.25
C LEU A 345 2.59 31.30 -18.54
N GLU A 346 1.90 32.13 -17.76
CA GLU A 346 0.49 32.43 -17.98
C GLU A 346 0.26 33.21 -19.29
N ARG A 347 1.19 34.07 -19.69
CA ARG A 347 1.16 34.73 -21.01
C ARG A 347 1.26 33.68 -22.12
N TRP A 348 2.27 32.81 -22.07
CA TRP A 348 2.44 31.74 -23.06
C TRP A 348 1.24 30.79 -23.14
N SER A 349 0.63 30.47 -22.00
CA SER A 349 -0.58 29.64 -21.95
C SER A 349 -1.78 30.31 -22.66
N ARG A 350 -1.94 31.64 -22.55
CA ARG A 350 -3.00 32.37 -23.28
C ARG A 350 -2.74 32.41 -24.79
N GLU A 351 -1.47 32.42 -25.20
CA GLU A 351 -1.05 32.39 -26.60
C GLU A 351 -1.02 30.97 -27.19
N GLY A 352 -1.36 29.94 -26.41
CA GLY A 352 -1.37 28.54 -26.86
C GLY A 352 0.02 27.94 -27.05
N ALA A 353 1.05 28.49 -26.40
CA ALA A 353 2.41 27.97 -26.41
C ALA A 353 2.56 26.80 -25.42
N ASP A 354 2.25 25.60 -25.90
CA ASP A 354 2.29 24.32 -25.17
C ASP A 354 3.58 23.51 -25.36
N SER A 355 4.53 24.02 -26.16
CA SER A 355 5.83 23.40 -26.41
C SER A 355 6.95 24.41 -26.24
N LEU A 356 8.19 23.92 -26.04
CA LEU A 356 9.37 24.79 -25.93
C LEU A 356 9.52 25.70 -27.15
N GLN A 357 9.38 25.15 -28.36
CA GLN A 357 9.50 25.92 -29.60
C GLN A 357 8.44 27.04 -29.67
N LYS A 358 7.17 26.73 -29.37
CA LYS A 358 6.12 27.77 -29.37
C LYS A 358 6.36 28.81 -28.29
N ALA A 359 6.94 28.44 -27.15
CA ALA A 359 7.30 29.38 -26.10
C ALA A 359 8.44 30.32 -26.53
N GLU A 360 9.44 29.81 -27.25
CA GLU A 360 10.50 30.62 -27.85
C GLU A 360 9.96 31.60 -28.89
N GLU A 361 9.06 31.14 -29.78
CA GLU A 361 8.39 31.96 -30.79
C GLU A 361 7.48 33.01 -30.17
N ALA A 362 6.72 32.66 -29.12
CA ALA A 362 5.90 33.59 -28.34
C ALA A 362 6.77 34.65 -27.64
N GLU A 363 7.88 34.24 -27.03
CA GLU A 363 8.81 35.16 -26.37
C GLU A 363 9.48 36.11 -27.37
N ALA A 364 9.89 35.62 -28.54
CA ALA A 364 10.47 36.42 -29.60
C ALA A 364 9.46 37.47 -30.11
N ARG A 365 8.21 37.07 -30.37
CA ARG A 365 7.13 37.98 -30.77
C ARG A 365 6.87 39.04 -29.71
N TYR A 366 6.76 38.64 -28.44
CA TYR A 366 6.59 39.58 -27.33
C TYR A 366 7.72 40.61 -27.25
N LEU A 367 8.98 40.19 -27.41
CA LEU A 367 10.12 41.09 -27.41
C LEU A 367 10.09 42.08 -28.59
N GLU A 368 9.62 41.64 -29.76
CA GLU A 368 9.41 42.51 -30.92
C GLU A 368 8.33 43.57 -30.65
N HIS A 369 7.18 43.17 -30.11
CA HIS A 369 6.11 44.10 -29.73
C HIS A 369 6.53 45.03 -28.60
N LEU A 370 7.33 44.56 -27.64
CA LEU A 370 7.89 45.37 -26.57
C LEU A 370 8.89 46.41 -27.11
N ALA A 371 9.67 46.07 -28.14
CA ALA A 371 10.54 47.02 -28.82
C ALA A 371 9.73 48.07 -29.58
N LEU A 372 8.70 47.64 -30.32
CA LEU A 372 7.77 48.57 -30.99
C LEU A 372 7.09 49.51 -30.00
N ALA A 373 6.61 48.99 -28.87
CA ALA A 373 5.95 49.78 -27.84
C ALA A 373 6.87 50.81 -27.20
N ARG A 374 8.15 50.46 -27.00
CA ARG A 374 9.17 51.42 -26.54
C ARG A 374 9.33 52.57 -27.53
N GLU A 375 9.45 52.26 -28.82
CA GLU A 375 9.60 53.27 -29.86
C GLU A 375 8.36 54.17 -29.98
N ILE A 376 7.15 53.59 -29.92
CA ILE A 376 5.89 54.34 -29.94
C ILE A 376 5.80 55.31 -28.74
N LEU A 377 6.14 54.85 -27.54
CA LEU A 377 6.17 55.71 -26.35
C LEU A 377 7.20 56.84 -26.49
N GLU A 378 8.40 56.53 -26.99
CA GLU A 378 9.45 57.52 -27.20
C GLU A 378 9.01 58.62 -28.18
N ARG A 379 8.38 58.25 -29.31
CA ARG A 379 7.82 59.20 -30.29
C ARG A 379 6.67 60.04 -29.75
N MET A 380 5.89 59.51 -28.80
CA MET A 380 4.91 60.29 -28.04
C MET A 380 5.54 61.25 -27.01
N GLY A 381 6.85 61.18 -26.78
CA GLY A 381 7.57 61.93 -25.75
C GLY A 381 7.48 61.31 -24.35
N LEU A 382 7.17 60.01 -24.26
CA LEU A 382 7.06 59.27 -23.01
C LEU A 382 8.29 58.38 -22.80
N GLY A 383 9.33 58.92 -22.15
CA GLY A 383 10.57 58.18 -21.82
C GLY A 383 10.45 57.16 -20.67
N ARG A 384 9.37 56.37 -20.65
CA ARG A 384 9.13 55.31 -19.65
C ARG A 384 9.03 53.94 -20.30
N ARG A 385 9.19 52.88 -19.51
CA ARG A 385 8.95 51.51 -20.00
C ARG A 385 7.46 51.29 -20.32
N PRO A 386 7.14 50.56 -21.40
CA PRO A 386 5.79 50.08 -21.65
C PRO A 386 5.31 49.19 -20.51
N ASN A 387 4.04 49.33 -20.15
CA ASN A 387 3.38 48.35 -19.28
C ASN A 387 2.86 47.16 -20.10
N PRO A 388 2.58 45.99 -19.48
CA PRO A 388 2.13 44.80 -20.22
C PRO A 388 0.84 45.00 -21.03
N GLY A 389 -0.06 45.87 -20.58
CA GLY A 389 -1.29 46.19 -21.31
C GLY A 389 -1.02 46.97 -22.60
N GLU A 390 -0.05 47.88 -22.59
CA GLU A 390 0.37 48.62 -23.79
C GLU A 390 1.03 47.72 -24.82
N VAL A 391 1.85 46.76 -24.37
CA VAL A 391 2.46 45.76 -25.27
C VAL A 391 1.39 44.87 -25.90
N MET A 392 0.41 44.43 -25.10
CA MET A 392 -0.73 43.63 -25.58
C MET A 392 -1.61 44.40 -26.58
N GLU A 393 -1.87 45.68 -26.31
CA GLU A 393 -2.64 46.53 -27.21
C GLU A 393 -1.92 46.70 -28.56
N ILE A 394 -0.60 46.86 -28.53
CA ILE A 394 0.23 46.97 -29.73
C ILE A 394 0.33 45.65 -30.49
N SER A 395 0.39 44.50 -29.80
CA SER A 395 0.35 43.20 -30.47
C SER A 395 -0.99 43.00 -31.18
N LEU A 396 -2.11 43.33 -30.54
CA LEU A 396 -3.45 43.26 -31.15
C LEU A 396 -3.56 44.17 -32.39
N GLN A 397 -3.03 45.39 -32.31
CA GLN A 397 -2.99 46.34 -33.42
C GLN A 397 -2.18 45.82 -34.62
N ARG A 398 -1.05 45.18 -34.38
CA ARG A 398 -0.23 44.60 -35.46
C ARG A 398 -0.79 43.31 -36.01
N GLU A 399 -1.16 42.36 -35.15
CA GLU A 399 -1.50 41.00 -35.57
C GLU A 399 -2.98 40.86 -35.97
N GLU A 400 -3.92 41.36 -35.17
CA GLU A 400 -5.35 41.19 -35.44
C GLU A 400 -5.91 42.28 -36.37
N GLN A 401 -5.49 43.53 -36.15
CA GLN A 401 -6.02 44.67 -36.92
C GLN A 401 -5.25 44.92 -38.22
N GLY A 402 -4.04 44.35 -38.34
CA GLY A 402 -3.18 44.45 -39.51
C GLY A 402 -2.67 45.86 -39.77
N LEU A 403 -2.46 46.66 -38.72
CA LEU A 403 -1.96 48.03 -38.85
C LEU A 403 -0.44 48.03 -39.09
N GLU A 404 -0.02 48.76 -40.12
CA GLU A 404 1.39 48.89 -40.46
C GLU A 404 2.18 49.63 -39.37
N THR A 405 3.41 49.19 -39.08
CA THR A 405 4.31 49.83 -38.10
C THR A 405 4.45 51.33 -38.30
N GLU A 406 4.61 51.78 -39.55
CA GLU A 406 4.73 53.22 -39.89
C GLU A 406 3.45 54.01 -39.58
N LEU A 407 2.27 53.38 -39.66
CA LEU A 407 1.01 54.01 -39.30
C LEU A 407 0.94 54.23 -37.78
N LEU A 408 1.41 53.25 -37.00
CA LEU A 408 1.47 53.35 -35.54
C LEU A 408 2.41 54.47 -35.11
N TYR A 409 3.58 54.60 -35.75
CA TYR A 409 4.49 55.71 -35.51
C TYR A 409 3.88 57.07 -35.85
N LEU A 410 3.16 57.18 -36.97
CA LEU A 410 2.49 58.42 -37.34
C LEU A 410 1.42 58.83 -36.31
N ALA A 411 0.64 57.88 -35.79
CA ALA A 411 -0.33 58.16 -34.72
C ALA A 411 0.37 58.63 -33.44
N ALA A 412 1.51 58.02 -33.10
CA ALA A 412 2.30 58.36 -31.92
C ALA A 412 2.84 59.80 -32.01
N GLU A 413 3.41 60.18 -33.15
CA GLU A 413 3.91 61.53 -33.43
C GLU A 413 2.78 62.57 -33.39
N GLN A 414 1.59 62.25 -33.92
CA GLN A 414 0.42 63.13 -33.86
C GLN A 414 -0.14 63.29 -32.43
N ALA A 415 0.13 62.33 -31.55
CA ALA A 415 -0.28 62.39 -30.15
C ALA A 415 0.74 63.10 -29.25
N GLN A 416 1.91 63.46 -29.77
CA GLN A 416 2.98 64.13 -29.03
C GLN A 416 2.51 65.48 -28.45
N GLY A 417 2.88 65.77 -27.21
CA GLY A 417 2.53 67.02 -26.52
C GLY A 417 1.09 67.10 -25.99
N ALA A 418 0.24 66.10 -26.23
CA ALA A 418 -1.08 66.04 -25.64
C ALA A 418 -1.04 65.80 -24.12
N LYS A 419 -2.07 66.26 -23.39
CA LYS A 419 -2.21 66.00 -21.94
C LYS A 419 -2.26 64.51 -21.59
N TYR A 420 -2.81 63.70 -22.50
CA TYR A 420 -2.90 62.24 -22.38
C TYR A 420 -2.52 61.58 -23.71
N PRO A 421 -1.21 61.48 -24.04
CA PRO A 421 -0.73 61.04 -25.36
C PRO A 421 -1.28 59.66 -25.75
N TRP A 422 -1.18 58.67 -24.86
CA TRP A 422 -1.69 57.32 -25.11
C TRP A 422 -3.19 57.28 -25.45
N ARG A 423 -4.02 58.06 -24.75
CA ARG A 423 -5.47 58.10 -25.01
C ARG A 423 -5.78 58.75 -26.36
N LEU A 424 -5.01 59.76 -26.75
CA LEU A 424 -5.14 60.39 -28.06
C LEU A 424 -4.67 59.46 -29.18
N TYR A 425 -3.54 58.78 -29.00
CA TYR A 425 -3.03 57.75 -29.91
C TYR A 425 -4.09 56.70 -30.24
N LEU A 426 -4.72 56.08 -29.22
CA LEU A 426 -5.78 55.09 -29.43
C LEU A 426 -6.99 55.68 -30.19
N LYS A 427 -7.35 56.94 -29.90
CA LYS A 427 -8.46 57.62 -30.59
C LYS A 427 -8.15 57.90 -32.06
N ILE A 428 -6.90 58.24 -32.39
CA ILE A 428 -6.45 58.44 -33.77
C ILE A 428 -6.56 57.13 -34.54
N LEU A 429 -6.04 56.03 -33.97
CA LEU A 429 -6.08 54.71 -34.59
C LEU A 429 -7.50 54.19 -34.78
N ASP A 430 -8.38 54.33 -33.78
CA ASP A 430 -9.80 53.97 -33.90
C ASP A 430 -10.48 54.75 -35.04
N GLY A 431 -10.17 56.05 -35.18
CA GLY A 431 -10.65 56.87 -36.28
C GLY A 431 -10.19 56.38 -37.65
N TRP A 432 -8.91 56.00 -37.77
CA TRP A 432 -8.35 55.45 -39.01
C TRP A 432 -8.90 54.06 -39.34
N GLN A 433 -9.05 53.18 -38.35
CA GLN A 433 -9.68 51.87 -38.52
C GLN A 433 -11.12 52.01 -39.04
N LYS A 434 -11.92 52.90 -38.44
CA LYS A 434 -13.30 53.17 -38.90
C LYS A 434 -13.35 53.73 -40.33
N ALA A 435 -12.30 54.43 -40.75
CA ALA A 435 -12.14 54.92 -42.11
C ALA A 435 -11.51 53.89 -43.08
N GLY A 436 -11.18 52.68 -42.61
CA GLY A 436 -10.53 51.64 -43.42
C GLY A 436 -9.05 51.90 -43.74
N ILE A 437 -8.42 52.85 -43.04
CA ILE A 437 -7.02 53.23 -43.26
C ILE A 437 -6.12 52.29 -42.45
N ARG A 438 -5.23 51.56 -43.14
CA ARG A 438 -4.29 50.60 -42.52
C ARG A 438 -2.80 50.88 -42.79
N THR A 439 -2.49 51.87 -43.63
CA THR A 439 -1.11 52.23 -44.00
C THR A 439 -0.81 53.70 -43.74
N ALA A 440 0.45 54.01 -43.45
CA ALA A 440 0.88 55.39 -43.17
C ALA A 440 0.61 56.34 -44.35
N ARG A 441 0.78 55.83 -45.58
CA ARG A 441 0.52 56.58 -46.82
C ARG A 441 -0.95 57.00 -46.93
N ALA A 442 -1.88 56.06 -46.72
CA ALA A 442 -3.31 56.36 -46.79
C ALA A 442 -3.74 57.36 -45.70
N ALA A 443 -3.13 57.30 -44.51
CA ALA A 443 -3.36 58.26 -43.44
C ALA A 443 -2.87 59.68 -43.79
N ARG A 444 -1.69 59.81 -44.41
CA ARG A 444 -1.16 61.10 -44.87
C ARG A 444 -2.03 61.71 -45.97
N GLU A 445 -2.39 60.91 -46.98
CA GLU A 445 -3.27 61.34 -48.08
C GLU A 445 -4.67 61.76 -47.58
N ALA A 446 -5.22 61.05 -46.59
CA ALA A 446 -6.49 61.44 -45.96
C ALA A 446 -6.39 62.72 -45.12
N GLY A 447 -5.24 62.96 -44.47
CA GLY A 447 -4.93 64.19 -43.74
C GLY A 447 -4.78 65.40 -44.67
N GLU A 448 -4.12 65.24 -45.81
CA GLU A 448 -3.97 66.27 -46.85
C GLU A 448 -5.33 66.66 -47.44
N LYS A 449 -6.19 65.69 -47.77
CA LYS A 449 -7.58 65.95 -48.24
C LYS A 449 -8.46 66.63 -47.20
N ARG A 450 -8.12 66.52 -45.91
CA ARG A 450 -8.82 67.20 -44.80
C ARG A 450 -8.29 68.62 -44.56
N ASN A 451 -7.05 68.90 -44.97
CA ASN A 451 -6.38 70.20 -44.89
C ASN A 451 -6.42 71.00 -46.21
N GLU A 452 -6.92 70.44 -47.32
CA GLU A 452 -7.36 71.25 -48.45
C GLU A 452 -8.44 72.24 -47.95
N PRO A 453 -8.30 73.56 -48.24
CA PRO A 453 -9.25 74.54 -47.75
C PRO A 453 -10.59 74.27 -48.42
N ALA A 454 -11.48 73.59 -47.70
CA ALA A 454 -12.89 73.60 -48.03
C ALA A 454 -13.35 75.06 -47.95
N HIS A 455 -13.61 75.66 -49.11
CA HIS A 455 -14.27 76.95 -49.23
C HIS A 455 -15.70 76.81 -48.66
N LYS A 456 -15.82 76.84 -47.32
CA LYS A 456 -17.08 76.80 -46.60
C LYS A 456 -17.34 78.20 -46.07
N GLY A 457 -18.30 78.88 -46.69
CA GLY A 457 -18.89 80.09 -46.15
C GLY A 457 -19.34 79.85 -44.70
N GLN A 458 -19.14 80.87 -43.87
CA GLN A 458 -19.62 80.90 -42.49
C GLN A 458 -21.11 80.48 -42.43
N PRO A 459 -21.50 79.54 -41.56
CA PRO A 459 -22.90 79.35 -41.27
C PRO A 459 -23.39 80.55 -40.46
N VAL A 460 -24.41 81.23 -40.97
CA VAL A 460 -25.13 82.28 -40.24
C VAL A 460 -25.75 81.67 -38.99
N ASN A 461 -25.37 82.19 -37.82
CA ASN A 461 -25.81 81.70 -36.53
C ASN A 461 -27.25 82.17 -36.26
N GLN A 462 -28.24 81.30 -36.46
CA GLN A 462 -29.67 81.61 -36.25
C GLN A 462 -30.03 81.85 -34.76
N ALA A 463 -29.12 81.64 -33.81
CA ALA A 463 -29.34 81.88 -32.38
C ALA A 463 -29.19 83.37 -31.95
N LEU A 464 -28.89 84.29 -32.88
CA LEU A 464 -28.74 85.72 -32.61
C LEU A 464 -29.92 86.58 -33.12
N GLN A 465 -31.03 85.96 -33.55
CA GLN A 465 -32.25 86.68 -33.89
C GLN A 465 -33.27 86.58 -32.75
N TYR A 466 -33.18 87.51 -31.80
CA TYR A 466 -34.23 87.78 -30.83
C TYR A 466 -34.74 89.21 -31.04
N GLU A 467 -36.06 89.39 -31.07
CA GLU A 467 -36.67 90.72 -31.09
C GLU A 467 -36.38 91.43 -29.76
N GLN A 468 -35.60 92.50 -29.81
CA GLN A 468 -35.47 93.43 -28.69
C GLN A 468 -36.78 94.19 -28.53
N ARG A 469 -37.49 93.97 -27.42
CA ARG A 469 -38.54 94.90 -26.98
C ARG A 469 -37.90 96.24 -26.62
N SER A 470 -38.30 97.30 -27.30
CA SER A 470 -37.98 98.67 -26.90
C SER A 470 -38.95 99.10 -25.78
N TYR A 471 -38.42 99.40 -24.61
CA TYR A 471 -39.19 100.05 -23.54
C TYR A 471 -39.26 101.56 -23.80
N ALA A 472 -40.41 102.16 -23.56
CA ALA A 472 -40.54 103.62 -23.62
C ALA A 472 -39.84 104.24 -22.39
N PRO A 473 -39.27 105.47 -22.50
CA PRO A 473 -38.61 106.13 -21.36
C PRO A 473 -39.59 106.30 -20.18
N GLY A 474 -39.32 105.67 -19.05
CA GLY A 474 -40.12 105.71 -17.82
C GLY A 474 -40.79 104.38 -17.41
N GLU A 475 -40.81 103.35 -18.26
CA GLU A 475 -41.47 102.05 -17.94
C GLU A 475 -40.72 101.18 -16.90
N LEU A 476 -39.55 101.61 -16.44
CA LEU A 476 -38.72 100.86 -15.48
C LEU A 476 -38.59 101.54 -14.11
N ASP A 477 -39.24 102.70 -13.90
CA ASP A 477 -39.10 103.46 -12.65
C ASP A 477 -39.87 102.81 -11.47
N ASP A 478 -40.89 101.99 -11.74
CA ASP A 478 -41.66 101.27 -10.70
C ASP A 478 -40.97 100.01 -10.16
N LEU A 479 -39.80 99.62 -10.70
CA LEU A 479 -39.11 98.38 -10.32
C LEU A 479 -38.07 98.55 -9.19
N PHE A 480 -37.83 99.77 -8.71
CA PHE A 480 -36.80 100.06 -7.69
C PHE A 480 -37.33 100.43 -6.29
N GLU A 481 -38.64 100.50 -6.03
CA GLU A 481 -39.17 100.82 -4.67
C GLU A 481 -39.40 99.60 -3.75
N LYS A 482 -38.90 98.40 -4.09
CA LYS A 482 -38.99 97.20 -3.22
C LYS A 482 -37.70 96.40 -3.08
N LEU A 483 -36.56 97.07 -3.07
CA LEU A 483 -35.26 96.55 -2.59
C LEU A 483 -34.57 97.65 -1.79
#